data_AF-A0AAW4VF33-F1
#
_entry.id   AF-A0AAW4VF33-F1
#
_cell.length_a   1.000
_cell.length_b   1.000
_cell.length_c   1.000
_cell.angle_alpha   90.00
_cell.angle_beta   90.00
_cell.angle_gamma   90.00
#
_symmetry.space_group_name_H-M   'P 1'
#
loop_
_entity.id
_entity.type
_entity.pdbx_description
1 polymer ?
#
loop_
_entity_poly.entity_id
_entity_poly.type
_entity_poly.pdbx_seq_one_letter_code
_entity_poly.pdbx_strand_id
1 'polypeptide(L)' 'MHDIYYFNGQDITMSVCIQIHRVINLIQEQEKIDFEEATGRFYHSQTYKTLTQVENGLWAENAEYILDRYNEEK' A
#
# COMPACT_ATOMS: atom_id res chain seq x y z
N MET A 1 -1.54 -2.71 15.51
CA MET A 1 -1.24 -1.29 15.25
C MET A 1 0.18 -1.24 14.72
N HIS A 2 0.37 -0.82 13.47
CA HIS A 2 1.70 -0.54 12.93
C HIS A 2 2.21 0.78 13.52
N ASP A 3 3.52 0.88 13.64
CA ASP A 3 4.24 2.05 14.14
C ASP A 3 3.93 3.34 13.36
N ILE A 4 4.31 4.47 13.95
CA ILE A 4 4.31 5.78 13.28
C ILE A 4 5.41 5.75 12.21
N TYR A 5 5.07 6.17 10.98
CA TYR A 5 6.01 6.21 9.88
C TYR A 5 6.74 7.57 9.83
N TYR A 6 8.07 7.53 9.85
CA TYR A 6 8.90 8.72 9.71
C TYR A 6 9.77 8.66 8.46
N PHE A 7 9.84 9.77 7.72
CA PHE A 7 10.77 9.94 6.61
C PHE A 7 11.45 11.30 6.73
N ASN A 8 12.79 11.32 6.73
CA ASN A 8 13.59 12.52 6.94
C ASN A 8 13.18 13.33 8.20
N GLY A 9 12.80 12.64 9.28
CA GLY A 9 12.37 13.25 10.53
C GLY A 9 10.96 13.85 10.52
N GLN A 10 10.21 13.69 9.42
CA GLN A 10 8.81 14.10 9.33
C GLN A 10 7.88 12.89 9.48
N ASP A 11 6.81 13.05 10.27
CA ASP A 11 5.74 12.05 10.36
C ASP A 11 4.96 12.04 9.04
N ILE A 12 4.95 10.89 8.38
CA ILE A 12 4.27 10.64 7.11
C ILE A 12 3.19 9.56 7.25
N THR A 13 2.79 9.22 8.48
CA THR A 13 1.85 8.13 8.77
C THR A 13 0.57 8.25 7.96
N MET A 14 0.00 9.46 7.89
CA MET A 14 -1.21 9.70 7.10
C MET A 14 -0.98 9.53 5.60
N SER A 15 0.18 9.93 5.07
CA SER A 15 0.52 9.73 3.66
C SER A 15 0.58 8.26 3.30
N VAL A 16 1.24 7.45 4.15
CA VAL A 16 1.32 5.99 3.98
C VAL A 16 -0.07 5.35 4.06
N CYS A 17 -0.89 5.73 5.05
CA CYS A 17 -2.25 5.22 5.19
C CYS A 17 -3.14 5.56 3.99
N ILE A 18 -3.06 6.79 3.47
CA ILE A 18 -3.79 7.22 2.27
C ILE A 18 -3.35 6.40 1.05
N GLN A 19 -2.05 6.16 0.91
CA GLN A 19 -1.52 5.37 -0.21
C GLN A 19 -2.00 3.92 -0.16
N ILE A 20 -1.93 3.28 1.02
CA ILE A 20 -2.47 1.93 1.23
C ILE A 20 -3.95 1.87 0.85
N HIS A 21 -4.74 2.84 1.32
CA HIS A 21 -6.17 2.90 1.02
C HIS A 21 -6.45 3.05 -0.48
N ARG A 22 -5.67 3.87 -1.20
CA ARG A 22 -5.78 4.02 -2.65
C ARG A 22 -5.50 2.70 -3.38
N VAL A 23 -4.45 2.00 -3.00
CA VAL A 23 -4.10 0.71 -3.62
C VAL A 23 -5.17 -0.34 -3.36
N ILE A 24 -5.71 -0.41 -2.13
CA ILE A 24 -6.82 -1.32 -1.80
C ILE A 24 -8.05 -1.03 -2.68
N ASN A 25 -8.43 0.24 -2.85
CA ASN A 25 -9.55 0.60 -3.72
C ASN A 25 -9.31 0.14 -5.17
N LEU A 26 -8.10 0.31 -5.70
CA LEU A 26 -7.74 -0.16 -7.04
C LEU A 26 -7.85 -1.69 -7.15
N ILE A 27 -7.41 -2.44 -6.13
CA ILE A 27 -7.55 -3.90 -6.07
C ILE A 27 -9.03 -4.30 -6.09
N GLN A 28 -9.89 -3.63 -5.31
CA GLN A 28 -11.34 -3.89 -5.32
C GLN A 28 -11.95 -3.66 -6.71
N GLU A 29 -11.59 -2.55 -7.36
CA GLU A 29 -12.09 -2.21 -8.69
C GLU A 29 -11.62 -3.20 -9.76
N GLN A 30 -10.35 -3.63 -9.72
CA GLN A 30 -9.76 -4.56 -10.67
C GLN A 30 -10.31 -5.98 -10.51
N GLU A 31 -10.38 -6.48 -9.27
CA GLU A 31 -10.71 -7.88 -8.98
C GLU A 31 -12.18 -8.12 -8.68
N LYS A 32 -12.99 -7.06 -8.56
CA LYS A 32 -14.43 -7.12 -8.21
C LYS A 32 -14.68 -7.84 -6.88
N ILE A 33 -13.83 -7.57 -5.89
CA ILE A 33 -13.93 -8.11 -4.53
C ILE A 33 -14.29 -7.00 -3.53
N ASP A 34 -14.81 -7.39 -2.37
CA ASP A 34 -15.11 -6.45 -1.30
C ASP A 34 -13.84 -5.92 -0.61
N PHE A 35 -14.05 -4.95 0.27
CA PHE A 35 -12.97 -4.26 0.97
C PHE A 35 -12.20 -5.18 1.91
N GLU A 36 -12.89 -6.09 2.60
CA GLU A 36 -12.27 -6.99 3.58
C GLU A 36 -11.31 -7.96 2.88
N GLU A 37 -11.74 -8.56 1.77
CA GLU A 37 -10.94 -9.46 0.96
C GLU A 37 -9.75 -8.73 0.30
N ALA A 38 -9.97 -7.55 -0.29
CA ALA A 38 -8.89 -6.76 -0.91
C ALA A 38 -7.83 -6.34 0.12
N THR A 39 -8.29 -5.89 1.29
CA THR A 39 -7.43 -5.52 2.42
C THR A 39 -6.63 -6.72 2.92
N GLY A 40 -7.30 -7.87 3.09
CA GLY A 40 -6.66 -9.13 3.48
C GLY A 40 -5.56 -9.53 2.51
N ARG A 41 -5.84 -9.54 1.20
CA ARG A 41 -4.84 -9.87 0.17
C ARG A 41 -3.66 -8.89 0.18
N PHE A 42 -3.95 -7.60 0.21
CA PHE A 42 -2.92 -6.58 0.15
C PHE A 42 -1.99 -6.63 1.37
N TYR A 43 -2.53 -6.75 2.60
CA TYR A 43 -1.70 -6.81 3.81
C TYR A 43 -0.77 -8.03 3.88
N HIS A 44 -1.12 -9.13 3.20
CA HIS A 44 -0.26 -10.32 3.13
C HIS A 44 0.77 -10.26 1.99
N SER A 45 0.68 -9.27 1.10
CA SER A 45 1.57 -9.12 -0.06
C SER A 45 2.98 -8.66 0.32
N GLN A 46 3.95 -8.93 -0.57
CA GLN A 46 5.31 -8.39 -0.44
C GLN A 46 5.34 -6.90 -0.81
N THR A 47 4.40 -6.45 -1.65
CA THR A 47 4.25 -5.05 -2.05
C THR A 47 3.87 -4.20 -0.84
N TYR A 48 2.95 -4.67 0.01
CA TYR A 48 2.62 -3.98 1.26
C TYR A 48 3.84 -3.85 2.18
N LYS A 49 4.58 -4.95 2.41
CA LYS A 49 5.80 -4.92 3.23
C LYS A 49 6.80 -3.89 2.70
N THR A 50 6.99 -3.87 1.38
CA THR A 50 7.89 -2.91 0.71
C THR A 50 7.36 -1.47 0.85
N LEU A 51 6.06 -1.24 0.67
CA LEU A 51 5.44 0.09 0.83
C LEU A 51 5.66 0.64 2.24
N THR A 52 5.57 -0.21 3.26
CA THR A 52 5.79 0.19 4.66
C THR A 52 7.27 0.40 5.02
N GLN A 53 8.21 -0.02 4.18
CA GLN A 53 9.64 0.32 4.30
C GLN A 53 9.90 1.72 3.74
N VAL A 54 9.47 2.74 4.49
CA VAL A 54 9.34 4.11 3.99
C VAL A 54 10.62 4.76 3.44
N GLU A 55 11.80 4.26 3.80
CA GLU A 55 13.09 4.72 3.27
C GLU A 55 13.26 4.49 1.77
N ASN A 56 12.53 3.53 1.17
CA ASN A 56 12.59 3.27 -0.27
C ASN A 56 11.76 4.24 -1.13
N GLY A 57 10.96 5.11 -0.50
CA GLY A 57 10.13 6.12 -1.18
C GLY A 57 8.88 5.58 -1.90
N LEU A 58 8.60 4.27 -1.87
CA LEU A 58 7.47 3.67 -2.61
C LEU A 58 6.11 4.26 -2.19
N TRP A 59 5.98 4.68 -0.93
CA TRP A 59 4.77 5.36 -0.43
C TRP A 59 4.44 6.67 -1.15
N ALA A 60 5.41 7.29 -1.82
CA ALA A 60 5.24 8.53 -2.57
C ALA A 60 4.96 8.31 -4.07
N GLU A 61 5.06 7.07 -4.54
CA GLU A 61 4.78 6.71 -5.94
C GLU A 61 3.28 6.76 -6.26
N ASN A 62 2.96 6.70 -7.55
CA ASN A 62 1.59 6.61 -8.02
C ASN A 62 0.95 5.25 -7.61
N ALA A 63 -0.34 5.25 -7.25
CA ALA A 63 -1.01 4.07 -6.70
C ALA A 63 -1.17 2.95 -7.73
N GLU A 64 -1.37 3.29 -9.01
CA GLU A 64 -1.44 2.35 -10.12
C GLU A 64 -0.09 1.65 -10.34
N TYR A 65 1.04 2.34 -10.18
CA TYR A 65 2.36 1.68 -10.21
C TYR A 65 2.53 0.65 -9.08
N ILE A 66 2.05 0.98 -7.87
CA ILE A 66 2.11 0.04 -6.74
C ILE A 66 1.17 -1.16 -6.98
N LEU A 67 0.00 -0.93 -7.58
CA LEU A 67 -0.90 -1.99 -8.01
C LEU A 67 -0.24 -2.93 -9.01
N ASP A 68 0.48 -2.40 -10.01
CA ASP A 68 1.21 -3.20 -10.99
C ASP A 68 2.23 -4.12 -10.29
N ARG A 69 2.99 -3.60 -9.32
CA ARG A 69 3.91 -4.41 -8.51
C ARG A 69 3.20 -5.50 -7.71
N TYR A 70 2.03 -5.19 -7.13
CA TYR A 70 1.22 -6.19 -6.42
C TYR A 70 0.71 -7.28 -7.39
N ASN A 71 0.32 -6.91 -8.61
CA ASN A 71 -0.13 -7.86 -9.62
C ASN A 71 0.98 -8.80 -10.10
N GLU A 72 2.24 -8.32 -10.14
CA GLU A 72 3.42 -9.14 -10.46
C GLU A 72 3.76 -10.21 -9.41
N GLU A 73 3.23 -10.08 -8.17
CA GLU A 73 3.48 -11.04 -7.08
C GLU A 73 2.55 -12.26 -7.10
N LYS A 74 1.46 -12.20 -7.87
CA LYS A 74 0.50 -13.29 -8.02
C LYS A 74 0.96 -14.36 -9.00
#